data_AF-A0A7C3V688-F1
#
_entry.id   AF-A0A7C3V688-F1
#
_cell.length_a   1.000
_cell.length_b   1.000
_cell.length_c   1.000
_cell.angle_alpha   90.00
_cell.angle_beta   90.00
_cell.angle_gamma   90.00
#
_symmetry.space_group_name_H-M   'P 1'
#
loop_
_entity.id
_entity.type
_entity.pdbx_description
1 polymer ?
#
loop_
_entity_poly.entity_id
_entity_poly.type
_entity_poly.pdbx_seq_one_letter_code
_entity_poly.pdbx_strand_id
1 'polypeptide(L)'
;MRLKLAIIGFGVVGQGLARHLVSKRDYLRSRHNLECDVVAICDLKHGSIICDSGIDLAKVLKLVSNGGRIDDYEGAAKGFSAIEVINQTTADIVVEATWTNLETGEPGYTHIKRSLERGMHAVTSNKGPIALAYRELKGIADSKGVFLRFEA
;
A
#
# COMPACT_ATOMS: atom_id res chain seq x y z
N MET A 1 0.89 19.27 -4.15
CA MET A 1 0.00 18.33 -3.43
C MET A 1 0.85 17.22 -2.86
N ARG A 2 0.57 16.79 -1.64
CA ARG A 2 1.28 15.68 -0.99
C ARG A 2 0.28 14.58 -0.65
N LEU A 3 0.61 13.34 -0.97
CA LEU A 3 -0.21 12.16 -0.72
C LEU A 3 0.55 11.17 0.16
N LYS A 4 -0.12 10.62 1.17
CA LYS A 4 0.39 9.56 2.02
C LYS A 4 -0.06 8.20 1.52
N LEU A 5 0.88 7.27 1.40
CA LEU A 5 0.65 5.93 0.89
C LEU A 5 0.91 4.87 1.96
N ALA A 6 0.10 3.83 2.00
CA ALA A 6 0.39 2.58 2.68
C ALA A 6 0.53 1.46 1.64
N ILE A 7 1.60 0.67 1.72
CA ILE A 7 1.83 -0.45 0.78
C ILE A 7 1.57 -1.77 1.51
N ILE A 8 0.58 -2.53 1.06
CA ILE A 8 0.23 -3.85 1.58
C ILE A 8 0.64 -4.90 0.55
N GLY A 9 1.70 -5.64 0.85
CA GLY A 9 2.43 -6.50 -0.07
C GLY A 9 3.71 -5.82 -0.55
N PHE A 10 4.87 -6.30 -0.10
CA PHE A 10 6.18 -5.73 -0.44
C PHE A 10 7.08 -6.75 -1.16
N GLY A 11 6.46 -7.54 -2.04
CA GLY A 11 7.12 -8.39 -3.02
C GLY A 11 7.55 -7.62 -4.27
N VAL A 12 7.52 -8.28 -5.43
CA VAL A 12 8.01 -7.70 -6.71
C VAL A 12 7.31 -6.39 -7.06
N VAL A 13 5.98 -6.34 -7.00
CA VAL A 13 5.19 -5.15 -7.35
C VAL A 13 5.38 -4.03 -6.33
N GLY A 14 5.23 -4.31 -5.03
CA GLY A 14 5.40 -3.31 -3.97
C GLY A 14 6.80 -2.68 -3.96
N GLN A 15 7.85 -3.49 -4.12
CA GLN A 15 9.22 -2.99 -4.25
C GLN A 15 9.45 -2.25 -5.57
N GLY A 16 8.80 -2.67 -6.67
CA GLY A 16 8.84 -2.00 -7.96
C GLY A 16 8.27 -0.58 -7.86
N LEU A 17 7.09 -0.44 -7.24
CA LEU A 17 6.51 0.86 -6.93
C LEU A 17 7.46 1.69 -6.06
N ALA A 18 8.00 1.14 -4.98
CA ALA A 18 8.93 1.87 -4.12
C ALA A 18 10.15 2.41 -4.88
N ARG A 19 10.75 1.60 -5.78
CA ARG A 19 11.84 2.05 -6.67
C ARG A 19 11.40 3.16 -7.61
N HIS A 20 10.20 3.10 -8.16
CA HIS A 20 9.66 4.16 -9.02
C HIS A 20 9.39 5.44 -8.24
N LEU A 21 8.83 5.37 -7.04
CA LEU A 21 8.61 6.54 -6.19
C LEU A 21 9.93 7.24 -5.84
N VAL A 22 10.99 6.48 -5.56
CA VAL A 22 12.33 7.03 -5.34
C VAL A 22 12.89 7.66 -6.63
N SER A 23 12.96 6.90 -7.73
CA SER A 23 13.62 7.34 -8.97
C SER A 23 12.86 8.42 -9.74
N LYS A 24 11.54 8.53 -9.55
CA LYS A 24 10.67 9.50 -10.24
C LYS A 24 10.23 10.65 -9.33
N ARG A 25 10.76 10.78 -8.11
CA ARG A 25 10.37 11.84 -7.16
C ARG A 25 10.41 13.24 -7.78
N ASP A 26 11.52 13.59 -8.43
CA ASP A 26 11.67 14.91 -9.05
C ASP A 26 10.73 15.11 -10.23
N TYR A 27 10.52 14.06 -11.04
CA TYR A 27 9.58 14.08 -12.16
C TYR A 27 8.14 14.30 -11.68
N LEU A 28 7.69 13.58 -10.65
CA LEU A 28 6.35 13.73 -10.07
C LEU A 28 6.15 15.14 -9.51
N ARG A 29 7.17 15.68 -8.82
CA ARG A 29 7.14 17.03 -8.29
C ARG A 29 7.10 18.09 -9.40
N SER A 30 7.97 18.01 -10.40
CA SER A 30 8.07 19.03 -11.45
C SER A 30 6.91 19.01 -12.44
N ARG A 31 6.44 17.81 -12.82
CA ARG A 31 5.45 17.64 -13.90
C ARG A 31 4.01 17.63 -13.40
N HIS A 32 3.80 17.19 -12.15
CA HIS A 32 2.48 16.97 -11.58
C HIS A 32 2.26 17.69 -10.25
N ASN A 33 3.25 18.43 -9.73
CA ASN A 33 3.20 19.05 -8.40
C ASN A 33 2.79 18.03 -7.32
N LEU A 34 3.32 16.80 -7.44
CA LEU A 34 2.96 15.66 -6.60
C LEU A 34 4.17 15.17 -5.81
N GLU A 35 3.99 15.08 -4.50
CA GLU A 35 4.90 14.39 -3.59
C GLU A 35 4.17 13.20 -2.95
N CYS A 36 4.82 12.04 -2.89
CA CYS A 36 4.27 10.84 -2.30
C CYS A 36 5.14 10.41 -1.12
N ASP A 37 4.56 10.38 0.08
CA ASP A 37 5.22 9.89 1.29
C ASP A 37 4.64 8.51 1.63
N VAL A 38 5.49 7.50 1.72
CA VAL A 38 5.05 6.19 2.21
C VAL A 38 5.10 6.20 3.73
N VAL A 39 3.97 5.99 4.39
CA VAL A 39 3.83 6.05 5.86
C VAL A 39 3.58 4.69 6.49
N ALA A 40 3.29 3.67 5.70
CA ALA A 40 3.25 2.29 6.16
C ALA A 40 3.64 1.30 5.07
N ILE A 41 4.27 0.21 5.48
CA ILE A 41 4.57 -0.94 4.61
C ILE A 41 4.26 -2.20 5.40
N CYS A 42 3.55 -3.14 4.80
CA CYS A 42 3.26 -4.45 5.39
C CYS A 42 3.54 -5.55 4.38
N ASP A 43 4.25 -6.59 4.78
CA ASP A 43 4.44 -7.79 3.99
C ASP A 43 4.44 -9.02 4.90
N LEU A 44 3.81 -10.11 4.45
CA LEU A 44 3.69 -11.33 5.24
C LEU A 44 5.06 -11.95 5.60
N LYS A 45 6.03 -11.86 4.68
CA LYS A 45 7.36 -12.46 4.87
C LYS A 45 8.32 -11.47 5.51
N HIS A 46 8.31 -10.22 5.05
CA HIS A 46 9.30 -9.23 5.46
C HIS A 46 8.91 -8.43 6.70
N GLY A 47 7.67 -8.48 7.17
CA GLY A 47 7.22 -7.75 8.36
C GLY A 47 6.50 -6.45 8.03
N SER A 48 6.31 -5.58 9.02
CA SER A 48 5.51 -4.37 8.87
C SER A 48 6.00 -3.21 9.70
N ILE A 49 5.82 -2.01 9.14
CA ILE A 49 6.15 -0.75 9.79
C ILE A 49 5.08 0.32 9.55
N ILE A 50 4.87 1.18 10.55
CA ILE A 50 4.12 2.44 10.47
C ILE A 50 5.02 3.58 10.95
N CYS A 51 5.13 4.63 10.14
CA CYS A 51 5.89 5.84 10.45
C CYS A 51 5.17 7.06 9.85
N ASP A 52 4.42 7.79 10.67
CA ASP A 52 3.60 8.93 10.22
C ASP A 52 4.41 10.10 9.65
N SER A 53 5.68 10.21 10.03
CA SER A 53 6.65 11.17 9.48
C SER A 53 7.21 10.76 8.12
N GLY A 54 6.89 9.56 7.63
CA GLY A 54 7.36 9.02 6.36
C GLY A 54 8.50 8.01 6.52
N ILE A 55 8.56 7.07 5.57
CA ILE A 55 9.51 5.97 5.50
C ILE A 55 10.55 6.26 4.41
N ASP A 56 11.83 6.11 4.74
CA ASP A 56 12.90 6.14 3.75
C ASP A 56 12.90 4.86 2.92
N LEU A 57 12.24 4.92 1.76
CA LEU A 57 12.10 3.80 0.84
C LEU A 57 13.44 3.25 0.35
N ALA A 58 14.47 4.09 0.19
CA ALA A 58 15.78 3.62 -0.26
C ALA A 58 16.43 2.73 0.82
N LYS A 59 16.27 3.10 2.09
CA LYS A 59 16.72 2.26 3.22
C LYS A 59 15.95 0.94 3.29
N VAL A 60 14.61 0.97 3.19
CA VAL A 60 13.80 -0.26 3.24
C VAL A 60 14.13 -1.20 2.08
N LEU A 61 14.28 -0.67 0.87
CA LEU A 61 14.70 -1.45 -0.30
C LEU A 61 16.07 -2.11 -0.09
N LYS A 62 17.03 -1.37 0.48
CA LYS A 62 18.38 -1.89 0.80
C LYS A 62 18.33 -2.97 1.89
N LEU A 63 17.50 -2.81 2.92
CA LEU A 63 17.31 -3.82 3.97
C LEU A 63 16.83 -5.13 3.37
N VAL A 64 15.74 -5.09 2.60
CA VAL A 64 15.15 -6.29 2.00
C VAL A 64 16.08 -6.93 0.95
N SER A 65 16.81 -6.13 0.15
CA SER A 65 17.77 -6.68 -0.82
C SER A 65 18.95 -7.41 -0.18
N ASN A 66 19.30 -7.04 1.05
CA ASN A 66 20.39 -7.66 1.82
C ASN A 66 19.92 -8.87 2.64
N GLY A 67 18.69 -9.36 2.42
CA GLY A 67 18.11 -10.47 3.17
C GLY A 67 17.54 -10.09 4.55
N GLY A 68 17.51 -8.79 4.87
CA GLY A 68 16.88 -8.26 6.07
C GLY A 68 15.35 -8.21 5.98
N ARG A 69 14.74 -7.78 7.08
CA ARG A 69 13.30 -7.61 7.24
C ARG A 69 12.93 -6.13 7.21
N ILE A 70 11.69 -5.83 6.86
CA ILE A 70 11.10 -4.49 7.02
C ILE A 70 11.09 -4.09 8.50
N ASP A 71 10.91 -5.06 9.40
CA ASP A 71 10.96 -4.87 10.86
C ASP A 71 12.34 -4.37 11.34
N ASP A 72 13.40 -4.49 10.54
CA ASP A 72 14.73 -4.00 10.91
C ASP A 72 14.87 -2.48 10.71
N TYR A 73 13.87 -1.82 10.11
CA TYR A 73 13.85 -0.37 9.94
C TYR A 73 13.75 0.35 11.31
N GLU A 74 14.68 1.25 11.60
CA GLU A 74 14.71 1.99 12.87
C GLU A 74 13.73 3.18 12.87
N GLY A 75 13.17 3.51 14.04
CA GLY A 75 12.32 4.69 14.20
C GLY A 75 10.88 4.54 13.68
N ALA A 76 10.41 3.32 13.44
CA ALA A 76 9.02 3.02 13.09
C ALA A 76 8.39 2.03 14.08
N ALA A 77 7.08 2.12 14.26
CA ALA A 77 6.31 1.10 14.98
C ALA A 77 6.22 -0.17 14.11
N LYS A 78 6.21 -1.36 14.72
CA LYS A 78 6.43 -2.65 14.03
C LYS A 78 5.44 -3.73 14.47
N GLY A 79 5.43 -4.85 13.75
CA GLY A 79 4.79 -6.09 14.20
C GLY A 79 3.27 -6.13 14.04
N PHE A 80 2.74 -5.33 13.12
CA PHE A 80 1.33 -5.25 12.79
C PHE A 80 0.94 -6.24 11.69
N SER A 81 -0.25 -6.81 11.78
CA SER A 81 -0.94 -7.42 10.64
C SER A 81 -1.34 -6.36 9.59
N ALA A 82 -1.66 -6.79 8.38
CA ALA A 82 -2.12 -5.88 7.32
C ALA A 82 -3.38 -5.11 7.73
N ILE A 83 -4.31 -5.74 8.46
CA ILE A 83 -5.52 -5.08 8.95
C ILE A 83 -5.23 -4.07 10.05
N GLU A 84 -4.28 -4.36 10.94
CA GLU A 84 -3.83 -3.38 11.94
C GLU A 84 -3.16 -2.18 11.27
N VAL A 85 -2.30 -2.41 10.26
CA VAL A 85 -1.72 -1.33 9.46
C VAL A 85 -2.82 -0.48 8.81
N ILE A 86 -3.77 -1.12 8.13
CA ILE A 86 -4.89 -0.42 7.48
C ILE A 86 -5.72 0.36 8.50
N ASN A 87 -5.89 -0.13 9.73
CA ASN A 87 -6.67 0.55 10.76
C ASN A 87 -5.94 1.74 11.41
N GLN A 88 -4.62 1.66 11.54
CA GLN A 88 -3.82 2.62 12.31
C GLN A 88 -3.10 3.65 11.44
N THR A 89 -2.88 3.37 10.15
CA THR A 89 -2.15 4.28 9.25
C THR A 89 -2.88 5.60 9.01
N THR A 90 -2.08 6.66 8.83
CA THR A 90 -2.51 7.99 8.35
C THR A 90 -2.47 8.13 6.83
N ALA A 91 -2.39 7.03 6.08
CA ALA A 91 -2.38 7.05 4.62
C ALA A 91 -3.69 7.57 4.02
N ASP A 92 -3.58 8.28 2.89
CA ASP A 92 -4.71 8.68 2.05
C ASP A 92 -5.06 7.57 1.05
N ILE A 93 -4.06 6.78 0.65
CA ILE A 93 -4.17 5.73 -0.37
C ILE A 93 -3.53 4.44 0.15
N VAL A 94 -4.24 3.33 0.02
CA VAL A 94 -3.69 1.99 0.16
C VAL A 94 -3.36 1.41 -1.21
N VAL A 95 -2.11 1.00 -1.37
CA VAL A 95 -1.64 0.20 -2.51
C VAL A 95 -1.65 -1.26 -2.09
N GLU A 96 -2.57 -2.03 -2.64
CA GLU A 96 -2.73 -3.45 -2.37
C GLU A 96 -2.04 -4.28 -3.47
N ALA A 97 -0.98 -4.97 -3.09
CA ALA A 97 -0.09 -5.73 -3.97
C ALA A 97 0.25 -7.11 -3.36
N THR A 98 -0.68 -7.69 -2.60
CA THR A 98 -0.55 -9.07 -2.11
C THR A 98 -0.85 -10.10 -3.21
N TRP A 99 -0.63 -11.38 -2.91
CA TRP A 99 -0.81 -12.44 -3.89
C TRP A 99 -2.27 -12.54 -4.35
N THR A 100 -2.45 -12.99 -5.59
CA THR A 100 -3.79 -13.18 -6.15
C THR A 100 -4.40 -14.51 -5.72
N ASN A 101 -5.63 -14.45 -5.23
CA ASN A 101 -6.49 -15.60 -5.00
C ASN A 101 -7.76 -15.42 -5.83
N LEU A 102 -7.96 -16.28 -6.84
CA LEU A 102 -9.11 -16.20 -7.74
C LEU A 102 -10.33 -16.98 -7.22
N GLU A 103 -10.19 -17.76 -6.15
CA GLU A 103 -11.29 -18.51 -5.54
C GLU A 103 -12.08 -17.63 -4.57
N THR A 104 -11.37 -16.92 -3.68
CA THR A 104 -12.00 -16.11 -2.64
C THR A 104 -11.69 -14.62 -2.72
N GLY A 105 -10.65 -14.22 -3.46
CA GLY A 105 -10.17 -12.83 -3.48
C GLY A 105 -9.33 -12.46 -2.25
N GLU A 106 -9.18 -13.35 -1.27
CA GLU A 106 -8.45 -13.06 -0.04
C GLU A 106 -6.92 -13.22 -0.20
N PRO A 107 -6.12 -12.40 0.52
CA PRO A 107 -6.53 -11.40 1.51
C PRO A 107 -6.84 -10.01 0.91
N GLY A 108 -6.61 -9.84 -0.39
CA GLY A 108 -6.76 -8.55 -1.08
C GLY A 108 -8.16 -7.96 -0.93
N TYR A 109 -9.20 -8.80 -0.90
CA TYR A 109 -10.59 -8.35 -0.71
C TYR A 109 -10.74 -7.65 0.63
N THR A 110 -10.37 -8.31 1.73
CA THR A 110 -10.46 -7.71 3.07
C THR A 110 -9.63 -6.44 3.16
N HIS A 111 -8.41 -6.43 2.59
CA HIS A 111 -7.56 -5.23 2.59
C HIS A 111 -8.22 -4.05 1.88
N ILE A 112 -8.72 -4.24 0.65
CA ILE A 112 -9.34 -3.18 -0.15
C ILE A 112 -10.61 -2.71 0.52
N LYS A 113 -11.51 -3.63 0.88
CA LYS A 113 -12.78 -3.31 1.53
C LYS A 113 -12.56 -2.46 2.78
N ARG A 114 -11.66 -2.90 3.66
CA ARG A 114 -11.37 -2.18 4.90
C ARG A 114 -10.78 -0.79 4.66
N SER A 115 -9.94 -0.66 3.64
CA SER A 115 -9.35 0.62 3.25
C SER A 115 -10.41 1.62 2.78
N LEU A 116 -11.32 1.17 1.92
CA LEU A 116 -12.42 1.97 1.40
C LEU A 116 -13.40 2.37 2.53
N GLU A 117 -13.73 1.46 3.45
CA GLU A 117 -14.60 1.74 4.61
C GLU A 117 -14.04 2.85 5.51
N ARG A 118 -12.71 2.94 5.64
CA ARG A 118 -12.00 4.03 6.35
C ARG A 118 -11.97 5.35 5.59
N GLY A 119 -12.46 5.39 4.35
CA GLY A 119 -12.39 6.57 3.50
C GLY A 119 -11.02 6.81 2.89
N MET A 120 -10.20 5.76 2.71
CA MET A 120 -8.98 5.84 1.91
C MET A 120 -9.26 5.43 0.46
N HIS A 121 -8.50 5.99 -0.48
CA HIS A 121 -8.47 5.42 -1.83
C HIS A 121 -7.78 4.06 -1.81
N ALA A 122 -8.18 3.16 -2.72
CA ALA A 122 -7.53 1.87 -2.91
C ALA A 122 -7.06 1.73 -4.36
N VAL A 123 -5.79 1.35 -4.52
CA VAL A 123 -5.20 0.95 -5.81
C VAL A 123 -4.70 -0.47 -5.66
N THR A 124 -5.06 -1.36 -6.59
CA THR A 124 -4.64 -2.75 -6.51
C THR A 124 -4.10 -3.30 -7.83
N SER A 125 -3.06 -4.15 -7.75
CA SER A 125 -2.64 -5.01 -8.86
C SER A 125 -3.28 -6.41 -8.79
N ASN A 126 -4.02 -6.69 -7.72
CA ASN A 126 -4.60 -7.99 -7.43
C ASN A 126 -5.94 -8.15 -8.15
N LYS A 127 -6.01 -9.12 -9.07
CA LYS A 127 -7.20 -9.35 -9.90
C LYS A 127 -8.32 -10.06 -9.16
N GLY A 128 -8.03 -10.80 -8.08
CA GLY A 128 -9.00 -11.62 -7.34
C GLY A 128 -10.16 -10.80 -6.77
N PRO A 129 -9.90 -9.78 -5.93
CA PRO A 129 -10.94 -8.93 -5.35
C PRO A 129 -11.81 -8.25 -6.40
N ILE A 130 -11.20 -7.83 -7.51
CA ILE A 130 -11.89 -7.14 -8.59
C ILE A 130 -12.76 -8.13 -9.38
N ALA A 131 -12.24 -9.30 -9.74
CA ALA A 131 -12.99 -10.31 -10.47
C ALA A 131 -14.21 -10.81 -9.69
N LEU A 132 -14.10 -10.95 -8.37
CA LEU A 132 -15.13 -11.58 -7.54
C LEU A 132 -16.09 -10.57 -6.88
N ALA A 133 -15.61 -9.38 -6.52
CA ALA A 133 -16.34 -8.45 -5.65
C ALA A 133 -16.36 -6.99 -6.12
N TYR A 134 -16.04 -6.72 -7.40
CA TYR A 134 -15.98 -5.34 -7.91
C TYR A 134 -17.21 -4.49 -7.58
N ARG A 135 -18.43 -5.01 -7.78
CA ARG A 135 -19.66 -4.23 -7.55
C ARG A 135 -19.79 -3.78 -6.10
N GLU A 136 -19.48 -4.67 -5.16
CA GLU A 136 -19.49 -4.35 -3.72
C GLU A 136 -18.42 -3.29 -3.41
N LEU A 137 -17.17 -3.55 -3.79
CA LEU A 137 -16.05 -2.66 -3.49
C LEU A 137 -16.26 -1.27 -4.11
N LYS A 138 -16.77 -1.22 -5.34
CA LYS A 138 -17.10 0.03 -6.02
C LYS A 138 -18.24 0.78 -5.31
N GLY A 139 -19.28 0.08 -4.86
CA GLY A 139 -20.35 0.67 -4.08
C GLY A 139 -19.87 1.30 -2.76
N ILE A 140 -18.94 0.63 -2.07
CA ILE A 140 -18.31 1.18 -0.85
C ILE A 140 -17.51 2.44 -1.20
N ALA A 141 -16.67 2.38 -2.24
CA ALA A 141 -15.86 3.52 -2.68
C ALA A 141 -16.73 4.75 -3.01
N ASP A 142 -17.82 4.54 -3.75
CA ASP A 142 -18.75 5.60 -4.13
C ASP A 142 -19.47 6.20 -2.91
N SER A 143 -19.92 5.36 -1.97
CA SER A 143 -20.56 5.83 -0.73
C SER A 143 -19.64 6.68 0.15
N LYS A 144 -18.33 6.47 0.03
CA LYS A 144 -17.29 7.16 0.81
C LYS A 144 -16.66 8.33 0.05
N GLY A 145 -17.02 8.55 -1.22
CA GLY A 145 -16.42 9.59 -2.07
C GLY A 145 -14.95 9.34 -2.39
N VAL A 146 -14.51 8.07 -2.40
CA VAL A 146 -13.13 7.68 -2.69
C VAL A 146 -13.02 6.87 -3.97
N PHE A 147 -11.80 6.52 -4.36
CA PHE A 147 -11.52 5.86 -5.63
C PHE A 147 -11.00 4.46 -5.39
N LEU A 148 -11.54 3.52 -6.16
CA LEU A 148 -10.97 2.20 -6.39
C LEU A 148 -10.38 2.18 -7.81
N ARG A 149 -9.08 1.90 -7.93
CA ARG A 149 -8.37 1.76 -9.21
C ARG A 149 -7.67 0.39 -9.27
N PHE A 150 -7.59 -0.22 -10.45
CA PHE A 150 -7.15 -1.61 -10.57
C PHE A 150 -6.40 -1.86 -11.89
N GLU A 151 -5.35 -1.07 -12.11
CA GLU A 151 -4.44 -1.22 -13.24
C GLU A 151 -3.05 -1.58 -12.71
N ALA A 152 -2.38 -2.52 -13.39
CA ALA A 152 -1.03 -2.98 -13.07
C ALA A 152 -0.08 -2.70 -14.24
#